data_AF-A0A7M7P7J5-F1
#
_entry.id   AF-A0A7M7P7J5-F1
#
_cell.length_a   1.000
_cell.length_b   1.000
_cell.length_c   1.000
_cell.angle_alpha   90.00
_cell.angle_beta   90.00
_cell.angle_gamma   90.00
#
_symmetry.space_group_name_H-M   'P 1'
#
loop_
_entity.id
_entity.type
_entity.pdbx_description
1 polymer ?
#
loop_
_entity_poly.entity_id
_entity_poly.type
_entity_poly.pdbx_seq_one_letter_code
_entity_poly.pdbx_strand_id
1 'polypeptide(L)'
;MGTTKMLLTALCLSVMICACASRRWNGPRPKPSTRFTEACAIFDNVKIREKATRCNKNVLDKVADLDEKVNIFPYQYMRRLYRWARNGMLCYAQTGQAIEVSGPCEAMELSCSSRDPKPVDHCWRVTGAAKPPGRPQVPQNPQAPPPNPPGHL
;
A
#
# COMPACT_ATOMS: atom_id res chain seq x y z
N MET A 1 -3.23 55.18 7.37
CA MET A 1 -3.53 53.95 8.13
C MET A 1 -3.98 52.79 7.22
N GLY A 2 -3.32 52.54 6.08
CA GLY A 2 -3.74 51.50 5.11
C GLY A 2 -2.73 50.37 4.91
N THR A 3 -1.43 50.67 5.04
CA THR A 3 -0.33 49.73 4.79
C THR A 3 -0.22 48.64 5.86
N THR A 4 -0.50 48.97 7.13
CA THR A 4 -0.51 48.00 8.24
C THR A 4 -1.60 46.93 8.10
N LYS A 5 -2.75 47.28 7.52
CA LYS A 5 -3.85 46.33 7.29
C LYS A 5 -3.55 45.33 6.17
N MET A 6 -2.89 45.78 5.09
CA MET A 6 -2.45 44.90 4.00
C MET A 6 -1.30 43.97 4.41
N LEU A 7 -0.39 44.43 5.28
CA LEU A 7 0.68 43.60 5.82
C LEU A 7 0.13 42.50 6.73
N LEU A 8 -0.87 42.81 7.57
CA LEU A 8 -1.52 41.81 8.43
C LEU A 8 -2.28 40.75 7.65
N THR A 9 -3.01 41.12 6.58
CA THR A 9 -3.72 40.14 5.76
C THR A 9 -2.78 39.24 4.96
N ALA A 10 -1.67 39.78 4.44
CA ALA A 10 -0.63 39.00 3.77
C ALA A 10 0.07 38.01 4.73
N LEU A 11 0.33 38.42 5.98
CA LEU A 11 0.87 37.54 7.02
C LEU A 11 -0.13 36.44 7.43
N CYS A 12 -1.42 36.76 7.55
CA CYS A 12 -2.44 35.74 7.85
C CYS A 12 -2.59 34.72 6.70
N LEU A 13 -2.52 35.17 5.45
CA LEU A 13 -2.56 34.27 4.28
C LEU A 13 -1.32 33.40 4.17
N SER A 14 -0.12 33.92 4.45
CA SER A 14 1.11 33.12 4.43
C SER A 14 1.17 32.11 5.57
N VAL A 15 0.64 32.45 6.75
CA VAL A 15 0.50 31.53 7.89
C VAL A 15 -0.54 30.44 7.59
N MET A 16 -1.66 30.77 6.94
CA MET A 16 -2.65 29.76 6.51
C MET A 16 -2.10 28.83 5.43
N ILE A 17 -1.34 29.35 4.46
CA ILE A 17 -0.69 28.54 3.42
C ILE A 17 0.41 27.65 4.03
N CYS A 18 1.23 28.18 4.95
CA CYS A 18 2.20 27.39 5.71
C CYS A 18 1.53 26.35 6.63
N ALA A 19 0.38 26.65 7.24
CA ALA A 19 -0.37 25.71 8.05
C ALA A 19 -0.99 24.58 7.21
N CYS A 20 -1.47 24.89 5.99
CA CYS A 20 -1.96 23.88 5.06
C CYS A 20 -0.83 23.03 4.46
N ALA A 21 0.33 23.64 4.16
CA ALA A 21 1.50 22.92 3.66
C ALA A 21 2.16 22.04 4.75
N SER A 22 2.22 22.54 6.00
CA SER A 22 2.75 21.77 7.13
C SER A 22 1.80 20.65 7.57
N ARG A 23 0.47 20.80 7.44
CA ARG A 23 -0.46 19.67 7.64
C ARG A 23 -0.30 18.57 6.59
N ARG A 24 0.18 18.90 5.39
CA ARG A 24 0.49 17.92 4.33
C ARG A 24 1.83 17.20 4.54
N TRP A 25 2.70 17.68 5.44
CA TRP A 25 4.07 17.18 5.62
C TRP A 25 4.47 16.78 7.07
N ASN A 26 3.79 17.28 8.11
CA ASN A 26 4.06 17.00 9.53
C ASN A 26 2.97 16.13 10.19
N GLY A 27 2.35 15.23 9.42
CA GLY A 27 1.74 14.04 10.01
C GLY A 27 2.84 13.08 10.49
N PRO A 28 2.61 12.27 11.53
CA PRO A 28 3.57 11.27 11.99
C PRO A 28 4.09 10.43 10.81
N ARG A 29 5.42 10.23 10.78
CA ARG A 29 6.14 9.48 9.72
C ARG A 29 5.42 8.14 9.45
N PRO A 30 5.09 7.80 8.19
CA PRO A 30 4.31 6.60 7.91
C PRO A 30 5.17 5.35 8.14
N LYS A 31 4.85 4.56 9.18
CA LYS A 31 5.15 3.12 9.32
C LYS A 31 4.13 2.53 10.31
N PRO A 32 3.53 1.34 10.11
CA PRO A 32 3.62 0.36 9.03
C PRO A 32 2.28 0.33 8.23
N SER A 33 2.21 0.99 7.07
CA SER A 33 2.12 0.29 5.78
C SER A 33 2.46 1.29 4.64
N THR A 34 3.70 1.80 4.59
CA THR A 34 4.12 2.77 3.54
C THR A 34 3.71 2.35 2.14
N ARG A 35 3.73 1.04 1.89
CA ARG A 35 3.41 0.46 0.60
C ARG A 35 1.93 0.56 0.20
N PHE A 36 1.00 0.50 1.15
CA PHE A 36 -0.41 0.76 0.84
C PHE A 36 -0.63 2.25 0.59
N THR A 37 -0.04 3.11 1.42
CA THR A 37 -0.15 4.57 1.29
C THR A 37 0.42 5.09 -0.03
N GLU A 38 1.56 4.56 -0.46
CA GLU A 38 2.18 4.88 -1.77
C GLU A 38 1.28 4.43 -2.94
N ALA A 39 0.51 3.36 -2.78
CA ALA A 39 -0.39 2.85 -3.81
C ALA A 39 -1.73 3.60 -3.88
N CYS A 40 -2.08 4.33 -2.83
CA CYS A 40 -3.36 5.03 -2.75
C CYS A 40 -3.53 6.08 -3.84
N ALA A 41 -2.47 6.80 -4.18
CA ALA A 41 -2.53 7.79 -5.25
C ALA A 41 -2.91 7.15 -6.61
N ILE A 42 -2.37 5.96 -6.91
CA ILE A 42 -2.70 5.23 -8.14
C ILE A 42 -4.15 4.75 -8.08
N PHE A 43 -4.54 4.15 -6.97
CA PHE A 43 -5.88 3.64 -6.74
C PHE A 43 -6.96 4.72 -6.86
N ASP A 44 -6.77 5.87 -6.22
CA ASP A 44 -7.72 6.98 -6.29
C ASP A 44 -7.81 7.56 -7.70
N ASN A 45 -6.66 7.73 -8.38
CA ASN A 45 -6.65 8.18 -9.77
C ASN A 45 -7.40 7.22 -10.69
N VAL A 46 -7.22 5.91 -10.51
CA VAL A 46 -7.96 4.90 -11.29
C VAL A 46 -9.45 4.95 -10.94
N LYS A 47 -9.84 4.99 -9.66
CA LYS A 47 -11.26 5.11 -9.27
C LYS A 47 -11.93 6.34 -9.89
N ILE A 48 -11.26 7.48 -9.89
CA ILE A 48 -11.76 8.72 -10.49
C ILE A 48 -11.92 8.57 -12.01
N ARG A 49 -10.90 8.02 -12.70
CA ARG A 49 -10.94 7.81 -14.16
C ARG A 49 -12.03 6.83 -14.59
N GLU A 50 -12.22 5.78 -13.82
CA GLU A 50 -13.27 4.77 -14.05
C GLU A 50 -14.66 5.23 -13.57
N LYS A 51 -14.77 6.45 -13.01
CA LYS A 51 -16.00 6.97 -12.39
C LYS A 51 -16.59 6.00 -11.36
N ALA A 52 -15.73 5.25 -10.68
CA ALA A 52 -16.12 4.21 -9.74
C ALA A 52 -16.24 4.80 -8.33
N THR A 53 -17.46 4.83 -7.78
CA THR A 53 -17.72 5.29 -6.41
C THR A 53 -17.09 4.36 -5.37
N ARG A 54 -17.07 3.06 -5.65
CA ARG A 54 -16.46 2.01 -4.82
C ARG A 54 -15.46 1.20 -5.63
N CYS A 55 -14.55 0.55 -4.93
CA CYS A 55 -13.64 -0.41 -5.53
C CYS A 55 -14.41 -1.56 -6.19
N ASN A 56 -13.93 -1.97 -7.37
CA ASN A 56 -14.42 -3.13 -8.08
C ASN A 56 -13.24 -3.83 -8.78
N LYS A 57 -13.51 -4.98 -9.39
CA LYS A 57 -12.47 -5.78 -10.06
C LYS A 57 -11.74 -4.99 -11.16
N ASN A 58 -12.46 -4.23 -11.98
CA ASN A 58 -11.88 -3.44 -13.08
C ASN A 58 -10.91 -2.35 -12.56
N VAL A 59 -11.24 -1.70 -11.44
CA VAL A 59 -10.32 -0.75 -10.77
C VAL A 59 -9.06 -1.47 -10.31
N LEU A 60 -9.19 -2.63 -9.65
CA LEU A 60 -8.03 -3.39 -9.16
C LEU A 60 -7.14 -3.91 -10.31
N ASP A 61 -7.74 -4.41 -11.38
CA ASP A 61 -7.00 -4.89 -12.55
C ASP A 61 -6.17 -3.75 -13.17
N LYS A 62 -6.77 -2.56 -13.34
CA LYS A 62 -6.07 -1.36 -13.84
C LYS A 62 -4.98 -0.85 -12.90
N VAL A 63 -5.18 -0.95 -11.58
CA VAL A 63 -4.15 -0.60 -10.60
C VAL A 63 -2.97 -1.57 -10.67
N ALA A 64 -3.24 -2.87 -10.81
CA ALA A 64 -2.18 -3.87 -10.98
C ALA A 64 -1.41 -3.70 -12.30
N ASP A 65 -2.10 -3.38 -13.39
CA ASP A 65 -1.45 -3.09 -14.68
C ASP A 65 -0.55 -1.86 -14.59
N LEU A 66 -0.95 -0.83 -13.84
CA LEU A 66 -0.14 0.38 -13.64
C LEU A 66 1.05 0.13 -12.70
N ASP A 67 0.87 -0.67 -11.64
CA ASP A 67 1.96 -1.14 -10.78
C ASP A 67 3.05 -1.83 -11.60
N GLU A 68 2.66 -2.73 -12.51
CA GLU A 68 3.57 -3.45 -13.39
C GLU A 68 4.27 -2.53 -14.40
N LYS A 69 3.54 -1.61 -15.03
CA LYS A 69 4.10 -0.72 -16.07
C LYS A 69 5.06 0.32 -15.53
N VAL A 70 4.75 0.89 -14.36
CA VAL A 70 5.52 2.03 -13.82
C VAL A 70 6.62 1.55 -12.86
N ASN A 71 6.64 0.25 -12.51
CA ASN A 71 7.62 -0.38 -11.61
C ASN A 71 7.84 0.44 -10.32
N ILE A 72 6.76 1.06 -9.82
CA ILE A 72 6.79 1.98 -8.68
C ILE A 72 7.18 1.22 -7.40
N PHE A 73 6.78 -0.05 -7.33
CA PHE A 73 7.10 -0.94 -6.23
C PHE A 73 8.05 -2.04 -6.72
N PRO A 74 8.93 -2.58 -5.86
CA PRO A 74 9.74 -3.74 -6.20
C PRO A 74 8.82 -4.90 -6.60
N TYR A 75 8.73 -5.13 -7.92
CA TYR A 75 8.02 -6.15 -8.68
C TYR A 75 6.87 -6.90 -7.97
N GLN A 76 5.66 -6.76 -8.53
CA GLN A 76 4.45 -7.51 -8.19
C GLN A 76 3.89 -7.24 -6.79
N TYR A 77 4.08 -6.03 -6.26
CA TYR A 77 3.57 -5.68 -4.94
C TYR A 77 2.04 -5.79 -4.89
N MET A 78 1.32 -5.23 -5.87
CA MET A 78 -0.14 -5.33 -5.93
C MET A 78 -0.60 -6.77 -6.04
N ARG A 79 0.06 -7.57 -6.87
CA ARG A 79 -0.27 -8.99 -7.04
C ARG A 79 -0.11 -9.78 -5.73
N ARG A 80 0.95 -9.49 -4.97
CA ARG A 80 1.23 -10.14 -3.69
C ARG A 80 0.23 -9.70 -2.62
N LEU A 81 -0.08 -8.41 -2.57
CA LEU A 81 -1.11 -7.82 -1.72
C LEU A 81 -2.46 -8.46 -1.99
N TYR A 82 -2.85 -8.62 -3.25
CA TYR A 82 -4.12 -9.25 -3.61
C TYR A 82 -4.18 -10.69 -3.16
N ARG A 83 -3.09 -11.44 -3.28
CA ARG A 83 -2.99 -12.80 -2.75
C ARG A 83 -3.15 -12.81 -1.22
N TRP A 84 -2.50 -11.89 -0.52
CA TRP A 84 -2.60 -11.81 0.93
C TRP A 84 -4.00 -11.46 1.42
N ALA A 85 -4.63 -10.48 0.79
CA ALA A 85 -5.98 -10.06 1.11
C ALA A 85 -7.01 -11.16 0.81
N ARG A 86 -6.86 -11.89 -0.30
CA ARG A 86 -7.74 -13.03 -0.63
C ARG A 86 -7.57 -14.21 0.32
N ASN A 87 -6.38 -14.38 0.90
CA ASN A 87 -6.09 -15.46 1.83
C ASN A 87 -6.40 -15.10 3.30
N GLY A 88 -7.06 -13.96 3.56
CA GLY A 88 -7.39 -13.53 4.93
C GLY A 88 -6.17 -13.20 5.81
N MET A 89 -5.03 -12.90 5.20
CA MET A 89 -3.78 -12.69 5.95
C MET A 89 -3.56 -11.25 6.39
N LEU A 90 -4.48 -10.34 6.06
CA LEU A 90 -4.39 -8.91 6.34
C LEU A 90 -5.39 -8.53 7.42
N CYS A 91 -4.95 -7.69 8.35
CA CYS A 91 -5.75 -7.14 9.42
C CYS A 91 -5.45 -5.66 9.62
N TYR A 92 -6.34 -4.96 10.31
CA TYR A 92 -6.07 -3.65 10.91
C TYR A 92 -6.45 -3.67 12.39
N ALA A 93 -5.87 -2.74 13.16
CA ALA A 93 -6.19 -2.60 14.58
C ALA A 93 -7.40 -1.69 14.79
N GLN A 94 -8.38 -2.14 15.58
CA GLN A 94 -9.51 -1.34 16.01
C GLN A 94 -9.81 -1.64 17.47
N THR A 95 -9.81 -0.61 18.33
CA THR A 95 -10.19 -0.74 19.75
C THR A 95 -9.52 -1.90 20.49
N GLY A 96 -8.22 -2.14 20.21
CA GLY A 96 -7.43 -3.22 20.84
C GLY A 96 -7.64 -4.62 20.25
N GLN A 97 -8.43 -4.75 19.18
CA GLN A 97 -8.66 -5.98 18.45
C GLN A 97 -8.06 -5.91 17.05
N ALA A 98 -7.62 -7.05 16.53
CA ALA A 98 -7.27 -7.19 15.12
C ALA A 98 -8.50 -7.60 14.33
N ILE A 99 -8.89 -6.78 13.36
CA ILE A 99 -10.01 -7.06 12.46
C ILE A 99 -9.44 -7.52 11.13
N GLU A 100 -9.86 -8.70 10.68
CA GLU A 100 -9.49 -9.25 9.39
C GLU A 100 -10.05 -8.41 8.25
N VAL A 101 -9.27 -8.31 7.18
CA VAL A 101 -9.63 -7.59 5.97
C VAL A 101 -9.94 -8.59 4.86
N SER A 102 -11.16 -8.52 4.34
CA SER A 102 -11.67 -9.44 3.33
C SER A 102 -11.43 -8.91 1.92
N GLY A 103 -10.29 -9.31 1.38
CA GLY A 103 -9.99 -9.12 -0.02
C GLY A 103 -9.40 -7.74 -0.38
N PRO A 104 -8.93 -7.62 -1.62
CA PRO A 104 -8.08 -6.49 -2.04
C PRO A 104 -8.81 -5.16 -2.10
N CYS A 105 -10.11 -5.15 -2.42
CA CYS A 105 -10.87 -3.92 -2.46
C CYS A 105 -11.03 -3.32 -1.07
N GLU A 106 -11.41 -4.11 -0.09
CA GLU A 106 -11.54 -3.65 1.29
C GLU A 106 -10.19 -3.17 1.83
N ALA A 107 -9.10 -3.92 1.56
CA ALA A 107 -7.76 -3.51 1.95
C ALA A 107 -7.37 -2.15 1.39
N MET A 108 -7.61 -1.91 0.10
CA MET A 108 -7.33 -0.63 -0.54
C MET A 108 -8.25 0.48 -0.04
N GLU A 109 -9.55 0.25 0.11
CA GLU A 109 -10.48 1.28 0.58
C GLU A 109 -10.25 1.67 2.03
N LEU A 110 -9.91 0.72 2.90
CA LEU A 110 -9.56 0.99 4.29
C LEU A 110 -8.24 1.77 4.39
N SER A 111 -7.21 1.34 3.66
CA SER A 111 -5.89 2.01 3.73
C SER A 111 -5.85 3.35 3.03
N CYS A 112 -6.66 3.56 1.99
CA CYS A 112 -6.68 4.79 1.19
C CYS A 112 -7.84 5.73 1.53
N SER A 113 -8.61 5.42 2.57
CA SER A 113 -9.69 6.29 3.05
C SER A 113 -9.16 7.68 3.38
N SER A 114 -9.78 8.71 2.78
CA SER A 114 -9.41 10.12 3.01
C SER A 114 -9.86 10.65 4.37
N ARG A 115 -10.87 10.02 4.99
CA ARG A 115 -11.42 10.46 6.29
C ARG A 115 -10.74 9.78 7.47
N ASP A 116 -10.44 8.50 7.34
CA ASP A 116 -9.91 7.66 8.43
C ASP A 116 -9.16 6.47 7.83
N PRO A 117 -7.91 6.65 7.38
CA PRO A 117 -7.10 5.58 6.81
C PRO A 117 -6.72 4.58 7.89
N LYS A 118 -6.98 3.28 7.62
CA LYS A 118 -6.57 2.19 8.51
C LYS A 118 -5.25 1.59 8.06
N PRO A 119 -4.27 1.43 8.96
CA PRO A 119 -3.03 0.73 8.65
C PRO A 119 -3.34 -0.77 8.52
N VAL A 120 -3.48 -1.24 7.28
CA VAL A 120 -3.69 -2.65 6.97
C VAL A 120 -2.32 -3.31 6.81
N ASP A 121 -2.08 -4.35 7.58
CA ASP A 121 -0.84 -5.14 7.53
C ASP A 121 -1.15 -6.60 7.79
N HIS A 122 -0.13 -7.45 7.79
CA HIS A 122 -0.33 -8.83 8.17
C HIS A 122 -0.87 -8.97 9.59
N CYS A 123 -1.84 -9.87 9.78
CA CYS A 123 -2.46 -10.12 11.08
C CYS A 123 -1.45 -10.44 12.18
N TRP A 124 -0.41 -11.23 11.91
CA TRP A 124 0.65 -11.53 12.89
C TRP A 124 1.42 -10.29 13.36
N ARG A 125 1.56 -9.27 12.50
CA ARG A 125 2.18 -8.00 12.88
C ARG A 125 1.24 -7.14 13.73
N VAL A 126 -0.06 -7.17 13.41
CA VAL A 126 -1.09 -6.42 14.13
C VAL A 126 -1.35 -7.00 15.52
N THR A 127 -1.38 -8.33 15.65
CA THR A 127 -1.61 -9.03 16.93
C THR A 127 -0.36 -9.21 17.77
N GLY A 128 0.83 -8.91 17.22
CA GLY A 128 2.11 -9.22 17.88
C GLY A 128 2.43 -10.72 17.94
N ALA A 129 1.76 -11.55 17.15
CA ALA A 129 2.03 -12.99 17.07
C ALA A 129 3.35 -13.28 16.35
N ALA A 130 3.90 -14.47 16.58
CA ALA A 130 5.07 -14.94 15.87
C ALA A 130 4.81 -14.93 14.34
N LYS A 131 5.79 -14.42 13.57
CA LYS A 131 5.69 -14.42 12.12
C LYS A 131 5.55 -15.86 11.63
N PRO A 132 4.53 -16.19 10.81
CA PRO A 132 4.38 -17.53 10.29
C PRO A 132 5.64 -17.91 9.49
N PRO A 133 6.09 -19.18 9.59
CA PRO A 133 7.25 -19.64 8.82
C PRO A 133 7.01 -19.31 7.35
N GLY A 134 8.04 -18.77 6.69
CA GLY A 134 7.99 -18.51 5.26
C GLY A 134 7.58 -19.79 4.52
N ARG A 135 6.84 -19.63 3.42
CA ARG A 135 6.45 -20.72 2.49
C ARG A 135 7.55 -21.78 2.46
N PRO A 136 7.25 -23.09 2.61
CA PRO A 136 8.27 -24.13 2.57
C PRO A 136 9.19 -23.84 1.39
N GLN A 137 10.50 -23.72 1.66
CA GLN A 137 11.47 -23.69 0.57
C GLN A 137 11.20 -24.95 -0.23
N VAL A 138 10.83 -24.79 -1.50
CA VAL A 138 10.77 -25.92 -2.42
C VAL A 138 12.10 -26.64 -2.25
N PRO A 139 12.13 -27.95 -1.96
CA PRO A 139 13.39 -28.69 -1.89
C PRO A 139 14.19 -28.33 -3.13
N GLN A 140 15.42 -27.82 -2.94
CA GLN A 140 16.33 -27.65 -4.06
C GLN A 140 16.42 -29.02 -4.73
N ASN A 141 15.89 -29.11 -5.96
CA ASN A 141 16.00 -30.32 -6.75
C ASN A 141 17.50 -30.68 -6.80
N PRO A 142 17.91 -31.92 -6.46
CA PRO A 142 19.32 -32.30 -6.50
C PRO A 142 19.89 -31.96 -7.88
N GLN A 143 21.06 -31.33 -7.88
CA GLN A 143 21.79 -30.93 -9.09
C GLN A 143 21.69 -32.00 -10.16
N ALA A 144 21.35 -31.59 -11.40
CA ALA A 144 21.39 -32.49 -12.55
C ALA A 144 22.76 -33.19 -12.59
N PRO A 145 22.80 -34.52 -12.83
CA PRO A 145 24.07 -35.23 -12.88
C PRO A 145 24.96 -34.66 -14.00
N PRO A 146 26.29 -34.65 -13.81
CA PRO A 146 27.22 -34.09 -14.79
C PRO A 146 27.10 -34.83 -16.14
N PRO A 147 27.34 -34.15 -17.27
CA PRO A 147 27.32 -34.79 -18.58
C PRO A 147 28.40 -35.87 -18.66
N ASN A 148 28.05 -37.06 -19.16
CA ASN A 148 29.00 -38.15 -19.38
C ASN A 148 30.12 -37.71 -20.34
N PRO A 149 31.36 -38.19 -20.13
CA PRO A 149 32.45 -37.93 -21.07
C PRO A 149 32.18 -38.59 -22.43
N PRO A 150 32.63 -37.98 -23.54
CA PRO A 150 32.48 -38.58 -24.87
C PRO A 150 33.30 -39.87 -24.95
N GLY A 151 32.62 -40.97 -25.25
CA GLY A 151 33.26 -42.26 -25.52
C GLY A 151 34.12 -42.18 -26.78
N HIS A 152 35.38 -42.59 -26.67
CA HIS A 152 36.24 -42.89 -27.79
C HIS A 152 35.70 -44.12 -28.54
N LEU A 153 35.40 -43.95 -29.82
CA LEU A 153 35.44 -44.99 -30.85
C LEU A 153 36.32 -44.46 -31.99
#